data_AF-A0A8T4MUJ1-F1
#
_entry.id   AF-A0A8T4MUJ1-F1
#
_cell.length_a   1.000
_cell.length_b   1.000
_cell.length_c   1.000
_cell.angle_alpha   90.00
_cell.angle_beta   90.00
_cell.angle_gamma   90.00
#
_symmetry.space_group_name_H-M   'P 1'
#
loop_
_entity.id
_entity.type
_entity.pdbx_description
1 polymer ?
#
loop_
_entity_poly.entity_id
_entity_poly.type
_entity_poly.pdbx_seq_one_letter_code
_entity_poly.pdbx_strand_id
1 'polypeptide(L)' 'MEKTTVILRGDVKEALEREFGKRKMSEAINEILFEKLIATKKKKGMFGADKWLRKVSMKDLRDERDRF' A
#
# COMPACT_ATOMS: atom_id res chain seq x y z
N MET A 1 6.32 21.37 0.08
CA MET A 1 5.04 21.11 -0.62
C MET A 1 5.18 21.63 -2.04
N GLU A 2 4.95 20.78 -3.03
CA GLU A 2 4.92 21.20 -4.44
C GLU A 2 3.47 21.46 -4.85
N LYS A 3 3.26 22.49 -5.68
CA LYS A 3 1.93 22.81 -6.21
C LYS A 3 1.78 22.14 -7.57
N THR A 4 0.78 21.28 -7.69
CA THR A 4 0.48 20.56 -8.93
C THR A 4 -0.94 20.86 -9.35
N THR A 5 -1.12 21.25 -10.62
CA THR A 5 -2.44 21.40 -11.23
C THR A 5 -2.85 20.09 -11.87
N VAL A 6 -4.03 19.58 -11.52
CA VAL A 6 -4.56 18.31 -12.06
C VAL A 6 -5.93 18.58 -12.68
N ILE A 7 -6.15 18.05 -13.89
CA ILE A 7 -7.44 18.11 -14.56
C ILE A 7 -8.29 16.93 -14.07
N LEU A 8 -9.43 17.23 -13.45
CA LEU A 8 -10.39 16.23 -13.00
C LEU A 8 -11.61 16.22 -13.92
N ARG A 9 -12.17 15.03 -14.14
CA ARG A 9 -13.49 14.91 -14.79
C ARG A 9 -14.56 15.52 -13.86
N GLY A 10 -15.56 16.19 -14.45
CA GLY A 10 -16.53 16.98 -13.68
C GLY A 10 -17.30 16.17 -12.63
N ASP A 11 -17.70 14.95 -13.00
CA ASP A 11 -18.36 13.98 -12.10
C ASP A 11 -17.46 13.53 -10.94
N VAL A 12 -16.17 13.31 -11.20
CA VAL A 12 -15.19 12.96 -10.16
C VAL A 12 -15.02 14.11 -9.18
N LYS A 13 -14.91 15.35 -9.70
CA LYS A 13 -14.84 16.54 -8.85
C LYS A 13 -16.08 16.68 -7.97
N GLU A 14 -17.27 16.50 -8.53
CA GLU A 14 -18.53 16.60 -7.79
C GLU A 14 -18.65 15.50 -6.71
N ALA A 15 -18.26 14.26 -7.03
CA ALA A 15 -18.22 13.17 -6.06
C ALA A 15 -17.27 13.49 -4.90
N LEU A 16 -16.06 13.97 -5.20
CA LEU A 16 -15.06 14.36 -4.19
C LEU A 16 -15.55 15.54 -3.34
N GLU A 17 -16.22 16.54 -3.93
CA GLU A 17 -16.79 17.67 -3.19
C GLU A 17 -17.90 17.23 -2.24
N ARG A 18 -18.73 16.27 -2.65
CA ARG A 18 -19.81 15.73 -1.83
C ARG A 18 -19.29 14.93 -0.64
N GLU A 19 -18.21 14.18 -0.83
CA GLU A 19 -17.69 13.25 0.17
C GLU A 19 -16.72 13.94 1.15
N PHE A 20 -15.82 14.80 0.66
CA PHE A 20 -14.76 15.41 1.46
C PHE A 20 -14.91 16.92 1.69
N GLY A 21 -15.83 17.56 0.95
CA GLY A 21 -16.05 19.00 1.03
C GLY A 21 -14.97 19.83 0.31
N LYS A 22 -15.34 21.04 -0.12
CA LYS A 22 -14.49 21.93 -0.94
C LYS A 22 -13.18 22.34 -0.28
N ARG A 23 -13.13 22.45 1.06
CA ARG A 23 -11.96 22.96 1.80
C ARG A 23 -10.80 21.96 1.91
N LYS A 24 -11.05 20.66 1.75
CA LYS A 24 -10.04 19.60 1.97
C LYS A 24 -9.71 18.80 0.71
N MET A 25 -10.06 19.30 -0.47
CA MET A 25 -9.90 18.55 -1.72
C MET A 25 -8.45 18.14 -2.00
N SER A 26 -7.47 19.03 -1.75
CA SER A 26 -6.05 18.72 -1.96
C SER A 26 -5.55 17.60 -1.04
N GLU A 27 -5.99 17.61 0.22
CA GLU A 27 -5.65 16.58 1.21
C GLU A 27 -6.24 15.23 0.81
N ALA A 28 -7.54 15.20 0.49
CA ALA A 28 -8.24 14.01 0.04
C ALA A 28 -7.65 13.40 -1.25
N ILE A 29 -7.34 14.24 -2.24
CA ILE A 29 -6.71 13.77 -3.49
C ILE A 29 -5.34 13.15 -3.19
N ASN A 30 -4.52 13.78 -2.35
CA ASN A 30 -3.20 13.24 -2.01
C ASN A 30 -3.30 11.92 -1.24
N GLU A 31 -4.25 11.79 -0.31
CA GLU A 31 -4.48 10.56 0.44
C GLU A 31 -4.91 9.41 -0.50
N ILE A 32 -5.89 9.66 -1.38
CA ILE A 32 -6.35 8.68 -2.38
C ILE A 32 -5.21 8.25 -3.31
N LEU A 33 -4.43 9.21 -3.82
CA LEU A 33 -3.27 8.91 -4.67
C LEU A 33 -2.23 8.09 -3.92
N PHE A 34 -1.95 8.42 -2.66
CA PHE A 34 -1.02 7.68 -1.83
C PHE A 34 -1.51 6.25 -1.61
N GLU A 35 -2.77 6.05 -1.21
CA GLU A 35 -3.33 4.72 -0.97
C GLU A 35 -3.31 3.84 -2.22
N LYS A 36 -3.84 4.37 -3.32
CA LYS A 36 -4.01 3.59 -4.57
C LYS A 36 -2.71 3.34 -5.29
N LEU A 37 -1.79 4.30 -5.30
CA LEU A 37 -0.57 4.20 -6.10
C LEU A 37 0.67 3.80 -5.29
N ILE A 38 0.77 4.20 -4.03
CA ILE A 38 1.97 4.01 -3.21
C ILE A 38 1.77 2.90 -2.16
N ALA A 39 0.70 2.96 -1.36
CA ALA A 39 0.42 1.94 -0.35
C ALA A 39 0.15 0.57 -0.99
N THR A 40 -0.52 0.55 -2.14
CA THR A 40 -0.73 -0.68 -2.93
C THR A 40 0.58 -1.25 -3.48
N LYS A 41 1.58 -0.42 -3.83
CA LYS A 41 2.93 -0.88 -4.20
C LYS A 41 3.72 -1.39 -3.00
N LYS A 42 3.56 -0.80 -1.81
CA LYS A 42 4.16 -1.34 -0.56
C LYS A 42 3.61 -2.73 -0.20
N LYS A 43 2.36 -3.04 -0.60
CA LYS A 43 1.80 -4.41 -0.50
C LYS A 43 2.39 -5.43 -1.49
N LYS A 44 3.28 -5.03 -2.43
CA LYS A 44 4.20 -5.98 -3.10
C LYS A 44 5.34 -6.47 -2.17
N GLY A 45 5.32 -6.13 -0.88
CA GLY A 45 6.16 -6.74 0.15
C GLY A 45 5.58 -8.00 0.82
N MET A 46 4.38 -8.47 0.44
CA MET A 46 3.74 -9.64 1.08
C MET A 46 3.14 -10.67 0.11
N PHE A 47 3.36 -10.51 -1.20
CA PHE A 47 3.22 -11.59 -2.20
C PHE A 47 4.55 -11.85 -2.93
N GLY A 48 5.63 -11.76 -2.16
CA GLY A 48 6.96 -12.32 -2.46
C GLY A 48 7.38 -13.19 -1.29
N ALA A 49 6.52 -14.15 -0.95
CA ALA A 49 6.95 -15.33 -0.23
C ALA A 49 6.72 -16.47 -1.21
N ASP A 50 7.80 -17.06 -1.72
CA ASP A 50 7.67 -18.45 -2.13
C ASP A 50 7.03 -19.22 -0.96
N LYS A 51 5.95 -19.94 -1.27
CA LYS A 51 4.96 -20.48 -0.32
C LYS A 51 5.54 -21.52 0.66
N TRP A 52 6.79 -21.94 0.49
CA TRP A 52 7.49 -22.92 1.30
C TRP A 52 8.48 -22.30 2.32
N LEU A 53 8.76 -20.99 2.26
CA LEU A 53 9.95 -20.40 2.88
C LEU A 53 9.73 -19.60 4.18
N ARG A 54 8.49 -19.30 4.60
CA ARG A 54 8.26 -18.30 5.66
C ARG A 54 7.86 -18.79 7.05
N LYS A 55 7.84 -20.11 7.31
CA LYS A 55 7.69 -20.64 8.67
C LYS A 55 8.42 -21.96 8.86
N VAL A 56 9.71 -22.00 8.56
CA VAL A 56 10.58 -22.91 9.32
C VAL A 56 11.11 -22.10 10.49
N SER A 57 10.63 -22.42 11.69
CA SER A 57 11.26 -21.91 12.90
C SER A 57 12.71 -22.39 12.92
N MET A 58 13.65 -21.69 13.57
CA MET A 58 14.97 -22.29 13.84
C MET A 58 14.85 -23.57 14.70
N LYS A 59 13.68 -23.84 15.30
CA LYS A 59 13.32 -25.12 15.94
C LYS A 59 13.01 -26.26 14.96
N ASP A 60 12.74 -25.98 13.68
CA ASP A 60 12.51 -26.99 12.62
C ASP A 60 13.81 -27.38 11.90
N LEU A 61 14.91 -26.66 12.14
CA LEU A 61 16.23 -27.06 11.67
C LEU A 61 16.73 -28.20 12.57
N ARG A 62 16.90 -29.39 12.00
CA ARG A 62 17.57 -30.50 12.69
C ARG A 62 19.05 -30.14 12.86
N ASP A 63 19.55 -30.22 14.09
CA ASP A 63 20.97 -30.01 14.38
C ASP A 63 21.78 -31.18 13.79
N GLU A 64 22.84 -30.90 13.02
CA GLU A 64 23.68 -31.93 12.40
C GLU A 64 24.45 -32.78 13.44
N ARG A 65 24.54 -32.29 14.68
CA ARG A 65 25.19 -32.96 15.81
C ARG A 65 24.36 -34.05 16.48
N ASP A 66 23.07 -34.18 16.14
CA ASP A 66 22.21 -35.26 16.64
C ASP A 66 22.44 -36.61 15.92
N ARG A 67 23.46 -36.71 15.07
CA ARG A 67 23.76 -37.94 14.31
C ARG A 67 25.05 -38.66 14.67
N PHE A 68 25.84 -38.21 15.64
CA PHE A 68 27.00 -38.97 16.12
C PHE A 68 27.23 -38.78 17.62
#